data_AF-A0A3D4AXS8-F1
#
_entry.id   AF-A0A3D4AXS8-F1
#
_cell.length_a   1.000
_cell.length_b   1.000
_cell.length_c   1.000
_cell.angle_alpha   90.00
_cell.angle_beta   90.00
_cell.angle_gamma   90.00
#
_symmetry.space_group_name_H-M   'P 1'
#
loop_
_entity.id
_entity.type
_entity.pdbx_description
1 polymer ?
#
loop_
_entity_poly.entity_id
_entity_poly.type
_entity_poly.pdbx_seq_one_letter_code
_entity_poly.pdbx_strand_id
1 'polypeptide(L)'
;LEMMREIGFCAGIENYSRHLSGREAGERPFCLFDFFPDDYLLIIDESHVGIPQIRAMYNGDKSRKTTLVEYGFRLPSALDN
;
A
#
# COMPACT_ATOMS: atom_id res chain seq x y z
N LEU A 1 -4.68 -18.22 4.52
CA LEU A 1 -3.37 -18.90 4.66
C LEU A 1 -3.31 -20.17 3.82
N GLU A 2 -4.29 -21.06 3.92
CA GLU A 2 -4.37 -22.31 3.13
C GLU A 2 -4.17 -22.11 1.63
N MET A 3 -4.95 -21.21 1.01
CA MET A 3 -4.79 -20.85 -0.42
C MET A 3 -3.35 -20.45 -0.81
N MET A 4 -2.65 -19.69 0.04
CA MET A 4 -1.26 -19.31 -0.23
C MET A 4 -0.29 -20.49 -0.13
N ARG A 5 -0.57 -21.49 0.70
CA ARG A 5 0.27 -22.70 0.82
C ARG A 5 0.06 -23.68 -0.32
N GLU A 6 -1.20 -23.87 -0.72
CA GLU A 6 -1.56 -24.85 -1.75
C GLU A 6 -1.37 -24.31 -3.18
N ILE A 7 -1.69 -23.04 -3.42
CA ILE A 7 -1.75 -22.45 -4.77
C ILE A 7 -0.69 -21.35 -4.96
N GLY A 8 -0.08 -20.86 -3.88
CA GLY A 8 0.87 -19.74 -3.93
C GLY A 8 0.20 -18.36 -4.04
N PHE A 9 -1.14 -18.29 -4.05
CA PHE A 9 -1.89 -17.04 -4.15
C PHE A 9 -3.22 -17.11 -3.38
N CYS A 10 -3.77 -15.96 -2.99
CA CYS A 10 -5.14 -15.87 -2.51
C CYS A 10 -5.79 -14.53 -2.89
N ALA A 11 -7.12 -14.47 -2.86
CA ALA A 11 -7.83 -13.21 -3.04
C ALA A 11 -7.43 -12.22 -1.94
N GLY A 12 -7.13 -10.98 -2.34
CA GLY A 12 -6.68 -9.95 -1.41
C GLY A 12 -5.23 -10.14 -0.92
N ILE A 13 -4.37 -10.82 -1.69
CA ILE A 13 -2.98 -11.10 -1.29
C ILE A 13 -2.19 -9.82 -0.96
N GLU A 14 -2.56 -8.68 -1.56
CA GLU A 14 -1.93 -7.38 -1.32
C GLU A 14 -2.03 -6.95 0.14
N ASN A 15 -3.02 -7.43 0.89
CA ASN A 15 -3.14 -7.14 2.33
C ASN A 15 -2.05 -7.82 3.18
N TYR A 16 -1.22 -8.68 2.58
CA TYR A 16 -0.07 -9.31 3.19
C TYR A 16 1.26 -8.77 2.63
N SER A 17 1.23 -7.69 1.84
CA SER A 17 2.39 -7.19 1.09
C SER A 17 3.62 -6.95 1.97
N ARG A 18 3.46 -6.37 3.17
CA ARG A 18 4.55 -6.18 4.14
C ARG A 18 5.29 -7.49 4.42
N HIS A 19 4.55 -8.54 4.75
CA HIS A 19 5.12 -9.84 5.10
C HIS A 19 5.78 -10.52 3.89
N LEU A 20 5.16 -10.41 2.72
CA LEU A 20 5.66 -11.02 1.49
C LEU A 20 6.93 -10.33 0.95
N SER A 21 7.07 -9.03 1.22
CA SER A 21 8.24 -8.23 0.82
C SER A 21 9.33 -8.13 1.89
N GLY A 22 9.12 -8.75 3.06
CA GLY A 22 10.10 -8.71 4.16
C GLY A 22 10.30 -7.33 4.79
N ARG A 23 9.32 -6.43 4.64
CA ARG A 23 9.37 -5.06 5.20
C ARG A 23 9.05 -5.04 6.69
N GLU A 24 9.65 -4.09 7.40
CA GLU A 24 9.33 -3.81 8.80
C GLU A 24 7.96 -3.13 8.94
N ALA A 25 7.39 -3.16 10.15
CA ALA A 25 6.12 -2.49 10.43
C ALA A 25 6.23 -0.97 10.23
N GLY A 26 5.32 -0.40 9.45
CA GLY A 26 5.32 1.03 9.09
C GLY A 26 6.36 1.44 8.03
N GLU A 27 7.19 0.53 7.54
CA GLU A 27 8.11 0.83 6.43
C GLU A 27 7.33 1.11 5.13
N ARG A 28 7.79 2.06 4.31
CA ARG A 28 7.06 2.45 3.09
C ARG A 28 6.93 1.26 2.13
N PRO A 29 5.78 1.12 1.43
CA PRO A 29 5.67 0.14 0.36
C PRO A 29 6.48 0.55 -0.86
N PHE A 30 6.89 -0.47 -1.63
CA PHE A 30 7.39 -0.25 -2.97
C PHE A 30 6.28 0.35 -3.83
N CYS A 31 6.65 1.31 -4.67
CA CYS A 31 5.76 1.96 -5.62
C CYS A 31 6.44 2.15 -6.97
N LEU A 32 5.72 2.78 -7.90
CA LEU A 32 6.23 3.01 -9.26
C LEU A 32 7.56 3.79 -9.28
N PHE A 33 7.78 4.70 -8.33
CA PHE A 33 9.00 5.51 -8.29
C PHE A 33 10.26 4.69 -8.03
N ASP A 34 10.15 3.51 -7.41
CA ASP A 34 11.29 2.64 -7.11
C ASP A 34 11.87 1.93 -8.34
N PHE A 35 11.18 2.01 -9.49
CA PHE A 35 11.65 1.47 -10.76
C PHE A 35 12.46 2.49 -11.57
N PHE A 36 12.45 3.76 -11.17
CA PHE A 36 13.19 4.81 -11.86
C PHE A 36 14.60 4.95 -11.28
N PRO A 37 15.59 5.34 -12.10
CA PRO A 37 16.88 5.83 -11.60
C PRO A 37 16.68 7.01 -10.64
N ASP A 38 17.63 7.23 -9.73
CA ASP A 38 17.54 8.31 -8.73
C ASP A 38 17.45 9.73 -9.34
N ASP A 39 17.86 9.91 -10.60
CA ASP A 39 17.90 11.18 -11.33
C ASP A 39 16.73 11.40 -12.30
N TYR A 40 15.62 10.68 -12.11
CA TYR A 40 14.43 10.83 -12.95
C TYR A 40 13.77 12.22 -12.86
N LEU A 41 13.12 12.64 -13.95
CA LEU A 41 12.28 13.83 -13.99
C LEU A 41 10.82 13.46 -13.72
N LEU A 42 10.22 14.08 -12.70
CA LEU A 42 8.78 14.02 -12.43
C LEU A 42 8.09 15.30 -12.92
N ILE A 43 7.11 15.16 -13.81
CA ILE A 43 6.22 16.24 -14.22
C ILE A 43 4.87 16.02 -13.56
N ILE A 44 4.39 17.02 -12.81
CA ILE A 44 3.05 17.02 -12.21
C ILE A 44 2.20 18.02 -12.98
N ASP A 45 1.43 17.51 -13.92
CA ASP A 45 0.43 18.32 -14.62
C ASP A 45 -0.69 18.75 -13.65
N GLU A 46 -1.23 19.94 -13.87
CA GLU A 46 -2.24 20.56 -12.99
C GLU A 46 -1.90 20.49 -11.49
N SER A 47 -0.65 20.86 -11.15
CA SER A 47 -0.09 20.70 -9.80
C SER A 47 -0.93 21.33 -8.68
N HIS A 48 -1.68 22.39 -8.98
CA HIS A 48 -2.60 23.04 -8.05
C HIS A 48 -3.76 22.13 -7.58
N VAL A 49 -4.10 21.09 -8.36
CA VAL A 49 -5.03 20.02 -8.00
C VAL A 49 -4.28 18.76 -7.58
N GLY A 50 -3.24 18.36 -8.33
CA GLY A 50 -2.52 17.11 -8.14
C GLY A 50 -1.80 17.01 -6.80
N ILE A 51 -1.15 18.08 -6.32
CA ILE A 51 -0.44 18.07 -5.04
C ILE A 51 -1.39 17.85 -3.85
N PRO A 52 -2.51 18.60 -3.72
CA PRO A 52 -3.52 18.30 -2.71
C PRO A 52 -4.06 16.87 -2.78
N GLN A 53 -4.29 16.34 -3.99
CA GLN A 53 -4.81 15.00 -4.19
C GLN A 53 -3.84 13.91 -3.68
N ILE A 54 -2.56 14.00 -4.02
CA ILE A 54 -1.52 13.04 -3.57
C ILE A 54 -1.47 13.02 -2.03
N ARG A 55 -1.52 14.20 -1.39
CA ARG A 55 -1.52 14.29 0.09
C ARG A 55 -2.75 13.62 0.71
N ALA A 56 -3.91 13.70 0.04
CA ALA A 56 -5.15 13.11 0.53
C ALA A 56 -5.17 11.58 0.42
N MET A 57 -4.41 10.97 -0.50
CA MET A 57 -4.47 9.53 -0.77
C MET A 57 -4.18 8.67 0.46
N TYR A 58 -3.10 8.96 1.19
CA TYR A 58 -2.76 8.21 2.41
C TYR A 58 -3.87 8.29 3.46
N ASN A 59 -4.42 9.49 3.70
CA ASN A 59 -5.45 9.69 4.71
C ASN A 59 -6.76 8.97 4.35
N GLY A 60 -7.17 9.04 3.08
CA GLY A 60 -8.37 8.36 2.59
C GLY A 60 -8.22 6.83 2.66
N ASP A 61 -7.09 6.31 2.21
CA ASP A 61 -6.82 4.88 2.26
C ASP A 61 -6.73 4.34 3.69
N LYS A 62 -5.98 5.05 4.56
CA LYS A 62 -5.86 4.70 5.97
C LYS A 62 -7.22 4.69 6.68
N SER A 63 -8.05 5.72 6.48
CA SER A 63 -9.38 5.78 7.11
C SER A 63 -10.22 4.55 6.76
N ARG A 64 -10.23 4.14 5.49
CA ARG A 64 -11.00 2.98 5.02
C ARG A 64 -10.43 1.66 5.56
N LYS A 65 -9.11 1.48 5.53
CA LYS A 65 -8.45 0.26 6.01
C LYS A 65 -8.54 0.13 7.53
N THR A 66 -8.46 1.22 8.28
CA THR A 66 -8.64 1.22 9.74
C THR A 66 -9.98 0.61 10.13
N THR A 67 -11.07 1.01 9.47
CA THR A 67 -12.39 0.40 9.71
C THR A 67 -12.38 -1.12 9.50
N LEU A 68 -11.75 -1.62 8.44
CA LEU A 68 -11.65 -3.07 8.20
C LEU A 68 -10.86 -3.79 9.29
N VAL A 69 -9.83 -3.16 9.85
CA VAL A 69 -9.03 -3.70 10.94
C VAL A 69 -9.82 -3.69 12.26
N GLU A 70 -10.48 -2.58 12.57
CA GLU A 70 -11.29 -2.42 13.79
C GLU A 70 -12.41 -3.46 13.89
N TYR A 71 -13.06 -3.78 12.77
CA TYR A 71 -14.11 -4.80 12.71
C TYR A 71 -13.59 -6.22 12.40
N GLY A 72 -12.27 -6.44 12.41
CA GLY A 72 -11.66 -7.77 12.30
C GLY A 72 -11.69 -8.41 10.90
N PHE A 73 -12.01 -7.66 9.85
CA PHE A 73 -11.98 -8.16 8.47
C PHE A 73 -10.57 -8.28 7.90
N ARG A 74 -9.63 -7.47 8.42
CA ARG A 74 -8.22 -7.47 8.04
C ARG A 74 -7.32 -7.39 9.26
N LEU A 75 -6.09 -7.90 9.13
CA LEU A 75 -5.06 -7.78 10.16
C LEU A 75 -4.49 -6.36 10.19
N PRO A 76 -3.90 -5.91 11.31
CA PRO A 76 -3.24 -4.60 11.39
C PRO A 76 -2.16 -4.39 10.32
N SER A 77 -1.49 -5.45 9.88
CA SER A 77 -0.48 -5.40 8.81
C SER A 77 -1.02 -4.99 7.44
N ALA A 78 -2.33 -5.02 7.22
CA ALA A 78 -2.94 -4.53 5.99
C ALA A 78 -2.83 -3.01 5.83
N LEU A 79 -2.55 -2.27 6.91
CA LEU A 79 -2.30 -0.83 6.90
C LEU A 79 -0.95 -0.47 6.28
N ASP A 80 -0.01 -1.42 6.25
CA ASP A 80 1.35 -1.23 5.74
C ASP A 80 1.47 -1.58 4.23
N ASN A 81 0.33 -1.77 3.56
CA ASN A 81 0.22 -2.00 2.12
C ASN A 81 0.02 -0.69 1.36
#